data_AF-A0A662ZLN4-F1
#
_entry.id   AF-A0A662ZLN4-F1
#
_cell.length_a   1.000
_cell.length_b   1.000
_cell.length_c   1.000
_cell.angle_alpha   90.00
_cell.angle_beta   90.00
_cell.angle_gamma   90.00
#
_symmetry.space_group_name_H-M   'P 1'
#
loop_
_entity.id
_entity.type
_entity.pdbx_description
1 polymer ?
#
loop_
_entity_poly.entity_id
_entity_poly.type
_entity_poly.pdbx_seq_one_letter_code
_entity_poly.pdbx_strand_id
1 'polypeptide(L)'
;MNIGTLSYGGPDKFRISEPGGIAAERNRMLRKFIFLTVISAAVLSFDEAVAGTGGEEFADVWDTLKEWIQGTLGRVVCGSMILVGIVAGVARQSISAFAVGIGGGIGLYNTPTVIESVLSATLSDGGMQLLPAAVQSTVM
;
A
#
# COMPACT_ATOMS: atom_id res chain seq x y z
N MET A 1 -24.09 -7.21 -37.31
CA MET A 1 -24.96 -6.06 -37.64
C MET A 1 -26.02 -5.99 -36.55
N ASN A 2 -25.85 -5.12 -35.55
CA ASN A 2 -26.68 -5.08 -34.34
C ASN A 2 -27.65 -3.90 -34.46
N ILE A 3 -28.93 -4.19 -34.65
CA ILE A 3 -30.00 -3.21 -34.78
C ILE A 3 -30.42 -2.72 -33.39
N GLY A 4 -30.14 -1.45 -33.09
CA GLY A 4 -30.48 -0.85 -31.79
C GLY A 4 -31.99 -0.91 -31.52
N THR A 5 -32.38 -1.31 -30.32
CA THR A 5 -33.79 -1.33 -29.91
C THR A 5 -34.29 0.09 -29.70
N LEU A 6 -35.04 0.60 -30.68
CA LEU A 6 -35.70 1.89 -30.61
C LEU A 6 -36.87 1.82 -29.62
N SER A 7 -36.79 2.58 -28.53
CA SER A 7 -37.87 2.76 -27.57
C SER A 7 -38.56 4.11 -27.85
N TYR A 8 -39.83 4.05 -28.25
CA TYR A 8 -40.61 5.21 -28.68
C TYR A 8 -41.12 5.99 -27.45
N GLY A 9 -40.49 7.13 -27.16
CA GLY A 9 -40.86 8.04 -26.08
C GLY A 9 -41.26 9.41 -26.60
N GLY A 10 -42.50 9.54 -27.10
CA GLY A 10 -43.15 10.81 -27.40
C GLY A 10 -42.80 11.46 -28.75
N PRO A 11 -43.62 12.42 -29.22
CA PRO A 11 -43.58 12.94 -30.60
C PRO A 11 -42.37 13.80 -30.95
N ASP A 12 -41.54 14.18 -29.97
CA ASP A 12 -40.52 15.21 -30.12
C ASP A 12 -39.15 14.85 -29.53
N LYS A 13 -38.93 13.61 -29.08
CA LYS A 13 -37.60 13.19 -28.57
C LYS A 13 -37.21 11.81 -29.07
N PHE A 14 -36.55 11.77 -30.23
CA PHE A 14 -35.66 10.66 -30.59
C PHE A 14 -34.46 10.70 -29.63
N ARG A 15 -34.67 10.18 -28.42
CA ARG A 15 -33.61 10.08 -27.41
C ARG A 15 -32.70 8.95 -27.86
N ILE A 16 -31.53 9.28 -28.40
CA ILE A 16 -30.44 8.31 -28.51
C ILE A 16 -30.11 7.95 -27.06
N SER A 17 -30.56 6.78 -26.61
CA SER A 17 -30.02 6.20 -25.40
C SER A 17 -28.52 6.10 -25.64
N GLU A 18 -27.71 6.73 -24.77
CA GLU A 18 -26.29 6.39 -24.73
C GLU A 18 -26.19 4.86 -24.72
N PRO A 19 -25.27 4.25 -25.47
CA PRO A 19 -25.12 2.81 -25.47
C PRO A 19 -24.54 2.37 -24.11
N GLY A 20 -25.36 2.45 -23.07
CA GLY A 20 -25.27 1.68 -21.83
C GLY A 20 -25.62 0.22 -22.13
N GLY A 21 -25.03 -0.31 -23.20
CA GLY A 21 -24.94 -1.74 -23.36
C GLY A 21 -24.01 -2.26 -22.27
N ILE A 22 -24.29 -3.46 -21.79
CA ILE A 22 -23.43 -4.33 -20.96
C ILE A 22 -21.92 -4.20 -21.29
N ALA A 23 -21.56 -3.89 -22.54
CA ALA A 23 -20.18 -3.64 -22.96
C ALA A 23 -19.53 -2.37 -22.36
N ALA A 24 -20.27 -1.26 -22.20
CA ALA A 24 -19.76 -0.02 -21.61
C ALA A 24 -19.60 -0.13 -20.09
N GLU A 25 -20.56 -0.77 -19.41
CA GLU A 25 -20.50 -1.12 -17.98
C GLU A 25 -19.31 -2.05 -17.71
N ARG A 26 -19.12 -3.07 -18.55
CA ARG A 26 -17.98 -3.99 -18.50
C ARG A 26 -16.66 -3.26 -18.65
N ASN A 27 -16.52 -2.29 -19.56
CA ASN A 27 -15.28 -1.53 -19.73
C ASN A 27 -14.97 -0.64 -18.50
N ARG A 28 -16.00 -0.06 -17.89
CA ARG A 28 -15.86 0.72 -16.64
C ARG A 28 -15.41 -0.18 -15.47
N MET A 29 -15.94 -1.39 -15.38
CA MET A 29 -15.56 -2.37 -14.35
C MET A 29 -14.16 -2.92 -14.61
N LEU A 30 -13.84 -3.32 -15.84
CA LEU A 30 -12.51 -3.80 -16.24
C LEU A 30 -11.42 -2.76 -15.95
N ARG A 31 -11.67 -1.48 -16.24
CA ARG A 31 -10.73 -0.39 -15.91
C ARG A 31 -10.46 -0.28 -14.40
N LYS A 32 -11.49 -0.43 -13.57
CA LYS A 32 -11.34 -0.42 -12.10
C LYS A 32 -10.58 -1.65 -11.61
N PHE A 33 -10.88 -2.84 -12.14
CA PHE A 33 -10.16 -4.07 -11.79
C PHE A 33 -8.69 -3.99 -12.19
N ILE A 34 -8.38 -3.54 -13.41
CA ILE A 34 -7.00 -3.35 -13.87
C ILE A 34 -6.25 -2.38 -12.96
N PHE A 35 -6.88 -1.26 -12.57
CA PHE A 35 -6.25 -0.29 -11.67
C PHE A 35 -5.94 -0.88 -10.29
N LEU A 36 -6.86 -1.68 -9.72
CA LEU A 36 -6.63 -2.40 -8.46
C LEU A 36 -5.52 -3.45 -8.57
N THR A 37 -5.49 -4.21 -9.67
CA THR A 37 -4.46 -5.22 -9.90
C THR A 37 -3.08 -4.60 -10.08
N VAL A 38 -2.98 -3.45 -10.76
CA VAL A 38 -1.71 -2.72 -10.93
C VAL A 38 -1.20 -2.18 -9.60
N ILE A 39 -2.08 -1.64 -8.74
CA ILE A 39 -1.69 -1.21 -7.39
C ILE A 39 -1.20 -2.39 -6.56
N SER A 40 -1.90 -3.53 -6.60
CA SER A 40 -1.50 -4.74 -5.89
C SER A 40 -0.14 -5.28 -6.36
N ALA A 41 0.09 -5.33 -7.68
CA ALA A 41 1.36 -5.78 -8.24
C ALA A 41 2.53 -4.84 -7.92
N ALA A 42 2.29 -3.52 -7.86
CA ALA A 42 3.31 -2.54 -7.47
C ALA A 42 3.79 -2.74 -6.03
N VAL A 43 2.91 -3.17 -5.11
CA VAL A 43 3.28 -3.48 -3.72
C VAL A 43 4.13 -4.76 -3.62
N LEU A 44 4.04 -5.66 -4.60
CA LEU A 44 4.80 -6.92 -4.62
C LEU A 44 6.15 -6.83 -5.34
N SER A 45 6.47 -5.68 -5.97
CA SER A 45 7.66 -5.53 -6.83
C SER A 45 8.82 -4.77 -6.16
N PHE A 46 8.90 -4.76 -4.82
CA PHE A 46 10.06 -4.22 -4.13
C PHE A 46 11.26 -5.15 -4.38
N ASP A 47 12.16 -4.73 -5.28
CA ASP A 47 13.42 -5.39 -5.61
C ASP A 47 14.38 -5.39 -4.41
N GLU A 48 15.18 -6.45 -4.28
CA GLU A 48 16.11 -6.70 -3.16
C GLU A 48 17.16 -5.59 -3.03
N ALA A 49 17.13 -4.87 -1.90
CA ALA A 49 18.17 -3.92 -1.55
C ALA A 49 19.45 -4.68 -1.16
N VAL A 50 20.50 -4.56 -1.97
CA VAL A 50 21.86 -5.01 -1.62
C VAL A 50 22.36 -4.17 -0.44
N ALA A 51 22.36 -4.75 0.77
CA ALA A 51 22.82 -4.08 1.98
C ALA A 51 24.35 -3.91 1.96
N GLY A 52 24.81 -2.65 1.90
CA GLY A 52 26.22 -2.29 2.07
C GLY A 52 26.69 -2.53 3.49
N THR A 53 27.95 -2.96 3.67
CA THR A 53 28.55 -3.39 4.94
C THR A 53 28.92 -2.23 5.90
N GLY A 54 28.26 -1.08 5.82
CA GLY A 54 28.48 0.06 6.72
C GLY A 54 27.17 0.44 7.42
N GLY A 55 27.11 0.36 8.74
CA GLY A 55 25.85 0.52 9.47
C GLY A 55 25.91 0.61 10.98
N GLU A 56 27.03 0.24 11.64
CA GLU A 56 27.12 0.39 13.10
C GLU A 56 27.23 1.86 13.53
N GLU A 57 27.84 2.72 12.72
CA GLU A 57 27.98 4.15 13.03
C GLU A 57 26.64 4.89 13.08
N PHE A 58 25.61 4.36 12.41
CA PHE A 58 24.26 4.94 12.37
C PHE A 58 23.24 4.18 13.22
N ALA A 59 23.67 3.13 13.94
CA ALA A 59 22.79 2.35 14.81
C ALA A 59 22.23 3.21 15.97
N ASP A 60 23.08 4.02 16.59
CA ASP A 60 22.67 4.93 17.68
C ASP A 60 21.67 6.01 17.20
N VAL A 61 21.89 6.51 15.97
CA VAL A 61 20.97 7.43 15.30
C VAL A 61 19.64 6.76 15.00
N TRP A 62 19.66 5.50 14.56
CA TRP A 62 18.46 4.71 14.29
C TRP A 62 17.64 4.47 15.57
N ASP A 63 18.29 4.09 16.68
CA ASP A 63 17.62 3.86 17.95
C ASP A 63 17.00 5.14 18.52
N THR A 64 17.73 6.26 18.47
CA THR A 64 17.20 7.58 18.87
C THR A 64 15.96 7.96 18.04
N LEU A 65 16.01 7.73 16.73
CA LEU A 65 14.89 8.03 15.84
C LEU A 65 13.68 7.13 16.09
N LYS A 66 13.90 5.85 16.41
CA LYS A 66 12.84 4.93 16.82
C LYS A 66 12.17 5.37 18.10
N GLU A 67 12.95 5.79 19.09
CA GLU A 67 12.41 6.30 20.36
C GLU A 67 11.55 7.56 20.14
N TRP A 68 11.94 8.45 19.23
CA TRP A 68 11.12 9.62 18.89
C TRP A 68 9.81 9.23 18.19
N ILE A 69 9.86 8.31 17.23
CA ILE A 69 8.68 7.89 16.45
C ILE A 69 7.70 7.05 17.28
N GLN A 70 8.18 6.20 18.18
CA GLN A 70 7.32 5.34 19.02
C GLN A 70 6.95 6.00 20.35
N GLY A 71 7.73 6.99 20.79
CA GLY A 71 7.54 7.71 22.03
C GLY A 71 6.47 8.81 21.97
N THR A 72 6.55 9.74 22.92
CA THR A 72 5.56 10.82 23.08
C THR A 72 5.52 11.77 21.89
N LEU A 73 6.67 12.01 21.25
CA LEU A 73 6.77 12.86 20.06
C LEU A 73 5.96 12.27 18.90
N GLY A 74 6.17 11.00 18.57
CA GLY A 74 5.44 10.32 17.51
C GLY A 74 3.93 10.32 17.73
N ARG A 75 3.47 10.15 18.98
CA ARG A 75 2.03 10.25 19.32
C ARG A 75 1.45 11.63 19.05
N VAL A 76 2.19 12.68 19.40
CA VAL A 76 1.78 14.08 19.14
C VAL A 76 1.75 14.35 17.64
N VAL A 77 2.75 13.89 16.88
CA VAL A 77 2.79 14.07 15.43
C VAL A 77 1.67 13.28 14.75
N CYS A 78 1.41 12.02 15.14
CA CYS A 78 0.29 11.22 14.65
C CYS A 78 -1.06 11.92 14.91
N GLY A 79 -1.25 12.45 16.13
CA GLY A 79 -2.43 13.23 16.47
C GLY A 79 -2.57 14.48 15.60
N SER A 80 -1.46 15.18 15.31
CA SER A 80 -1.45 16.36 14.46
C SER A 80 -1.80 16.05 13.00
N MET A 81 -1.30 14.94 12.44
CA MET A 81 -1.62 14.54 11.06
C MET A 81 -3.10 14.18 10.89
N ILE A 82 -3.68 13.51 11.89
CA ILE A 82 -5.11 13.20 11.90
C ILE A 82 -5.93 14.50 12.00
N LEU A 83 -5.53 15.43 12.88
CA LEU A 83 -6.18 16.73 13.03
C LEU A 83 -6.13 17.52 11.71
N VAL A 84 -4.98 17.59 11.06
CA VAL A 84 -4.84 18.24 9.74
C VAL A 84 -5.70 17.54 8.68
N GLY A 85 -5.76 16.21 8.68
CA GLY A 85 -6.64 15.45 7.78
C GLY A 85 -8.12 15.77 7.97
N ILE A 86 -8.56 15.98 9.22
CA ILE A 86 -9.92 16.42 9.55
C ILE A 86 -10.16 17.85 9.02
N VAL A 87 -9.25 18.79 9.31
CA VAL A 87 -9.38 20.19 8.86
C VAL A 87 -9.42 20.28 7.33
N ALA A 88 -8.52 19.56 6.64
CA ALA A 88 -8.49 19.49 5.18
C ALA A 88 -9.73 18.79 4.60
N GLY A 89 -10.25 17.77 5.30
CA GLY A 89 -11.48 17.07 4.93
C GLY A 89 -12.71 17.96 5.01
N VAL A 90 -12.84 18.76 6.08
CA VAL A 90 -13.92 19.74 6.23
C VAL A 90 -13.83 20.85 5.18
N ALA A 91 -12.64 21.41 4.97
CA ALA A 91 -12.42 22.48 4.00
C ALA A 91 -12.81 22.07 2.56
N ARG A 92 -12.67 20.79 2.22
CA ARG A 92 -12.95 20.26 0.89
C ARG A 92 -14.18 19.35 0.82
N GLN A 93 -14.95 19.25 1.90
CA GLN A 93 -16.10 18.34 2.05
C GLN A 93 -15.79 16.91 1.56
N SER A 94 -14.59 16.41 1.84
CA SER A 94 -14.08 15.16 1.28
C SER A 94 -13.58 14.19 2.35
N ILE A 95 -14.09 12.97 2.30
CA ILE A 95 -13.72 11.85 3.18
C ILE A 95 -12.32 11.31 2.84
N SER A 96 -11.84 11.48 1.59
CA SER A 96 -10.52 10.97 1.20
C SER A 96 -9.36 11.70 1.88
N ALA A 97 -9.50 13.01 2.11
CA ALA A 97 -8.50 13.79 2.83
C ALA A 97 -8.38 13.36 4.30
N PHE A 98 -9.50 12.97 4.92
CA PHE A 98 -9.52 12.38 6.25
C PHE A 98 -8.84 11.01 6.29
N ALA A 99 -9.15 10.14 5.32
CA ALA A 99 -8.54 8.82 5.21
C ALA A 99 -7.01 8.88 5.05
N VAL A 100 -6.49 9.86 4.30
CA VAL A 100 -5.04 10.08 4.16
C VAL A 100 -4.42 10.58 5.47
N GLY A 101 -5.11 11.44 6.23
CA GLY A 101 -4.65 11.88 7.55
C GLY A 101 -4.52 10.73 8.57
N ILE A 102 -5.52 9.84 8.59
CA ILE A 102 -5.48 8.62 9.42
C ILE A 102 -4.40 7.66 8.91
N GLY A 103 -4.36 7.40 7.60
CA GLY A 103 -3.38 6.51 7.00
C GLY A 103 -1.95 6.96 7.27
N GLY A 104 -1.68 8.27 7.18
CA GLY A 104 -0.37 8.84 7.49
C GLY A 104 0.00 8.70 8.97
N GLY A 105 -0.93 8.95 9.89
CA GLY A 105 -0.67 8.80 11.33
C GLY A 105 -0.42 7.34 11.74
N ILE A 106 -1.24 6.39 11.26
CA ILE A 106 -1.05 4.96 11.53
C ILE A 106 0.24 4.46 10.87
N GLY A 107 0.50 4.90 9.64
CA GLY A 107 1.73 4.56 8.91
C GLY A 107 2.97 5.01 9.66
N LEU A 108 3.02 6.25 10.14
CA LEU A 108 4.16 6.81 10.87
C LEU A 108 4.48 6.00 12.14
N TYR A 109 3.48 5.67 12.95
CA TYR A 109 3.70 4.93 14.19
C TYR A 109 4.22 3.51 13.95
N ASN A 110 3.79 2.85 12.88
CA ASN A 110 4.22 1.49 12.51
C ASN A 110 5.46 1.46 11.62
N THR A 111 5.97 2.62 11.19
CA THR A 111 7.11 2.73 10.26
C THR A 111 8.36 2.00 10.76
N PRO A 112 8.78 2.11 12.05
CA PRO A 112 9.95 1.39 12.54
C PRO A 112 9.85 -0.13 12.36
N THR A 113 8.71 -0.72 12.72
CA THR A 113 8.47 -2.16 12.61
C THR A 113 8.50 -2.65 11.17
N VAL A 114 7.91 -1.87 10.24
CA VAL A 114 7.91 -2.21 8.81
C VAL A 114 9.31 -2.10 8.23
N ILE A 115 10.06 -1.05 8.57
CA ILE A 115 11.43 -0.87 8.09
C ILE A 115 12.33 -1.99 8.58
N GLU A 116 12.26 -2.34 9.86
CA GLU A 116 13.03 -3.45 10.41
C GLU A 116 12.65 -4.76 9.71
N SER A 117 11.36 -5.03 9.50
CA SER A 117 10.91 -6.27 8.83
C SER A 117 11.37 -6.37 7.36
N VAL A 118 11.45 -5.26 6.63
CA VAL A 118 11.86 -5.26 5.21
C VAL A 118 13.37 -5.27 5.08
N LEU A 119 14.08 -4.48 5.89
CA LEU A 119 15.54 -4.35 5.81
C LEU A 119 16.28 -5.48 6.51
N SER A 120 15.67 -6.17 7.48
CA SER A 120 16.25 -7.36 8.11
C SER A 120 15.99 -8.65 7.31
N ALA A 121 14.97 -8.69 6.45
CA ALA A 121 14.62 -9.88 5.67
C ALA A 121 15.74 -10.31 4.71
N THR A 122 16.56 -9.37 4.23
CA THR A 122 17.72 -9.67 3.36
C THR A 122 18.86 -10.38 4.09
N LEU A 123 18.89 -10.38 5.43
CA LEU A 123 19.93 -11.05 6.22
C LEU A 123 19.58 -12.50 6.61
N SER A 124 18.33 -12.94 6.47
CA SER A 124 17.91 -14.29 6.87
C SER A 124 18.05 -15.35 5.77
N ASP A 125 18.21 -14.98 4.49
CA ASP A 125 18.27 -15.93 3.37
C ASP A 125 19.67 -16.11 2.76
N GLY A 126 20.72 -15.68 3.47
CA GLY A 126 22.13 -15.87 3.10
C GLY A 126 22.86 -17.00 3.83
N GLY A 127 22.16 -17.75 4.68
CA GLY A 127 22.72 -18.85 5.46
C GLY A 127 22.36 -20.20 4.84
N MET A 128 23.14 -20.63 3.86
CA MET A 128 23.23 -22.02 3.42
C MET A 128 23.03 -22.96 4.63
N GLN A 129 21.87 -23.60 4.70
CA GLN A 129 21.62 -24.73 5.59
C GLN A 129 22.45 -25.91 5.05
N LEU A 130 23.77 -25.81 5.22
CA LEU A 130 24.65 -26.96 5.19
C LEU A 130 24.16 -27.84 6.32
N LEU A 131 23.42 -28.87 5.92
CA LEU A 131 23.11 -30.06 6.68
C LEU A 131 24.24 -30.31 7.69
N PRO A 132 23.95 -30.46 9.00
CA PRO A 132 24.99 -30.84 9.93
C PRO A 132 25.53 -32.21 9.50
N ALA A 133 26.71 -32.21 8.87
CA ALA A 133 27.51 -33.39 8.56
C ALA A 133 28.06 -34.06 9.85
N ALA A 134 27.33 -33.95 10.96
CA ALA A 134 27.60 -34.55 12.25
C ALA A 134 26.73 -35.79 12.53
N VAL A 135 25.74 -36.11 11.69
CA VAL A 135 24.90 -37.33 11.82
C VAL A 135 25.41 -38.47 10.92
N GLN A 136 26.71 -38.77 10.98
CA GLN A 136 27.30 -39.94 10.31
C GLN A 136 28.36 -40.67 11.17
N SER A 137 28.74 -40.18 12.36
CA SER A 137 29.79 -40.82 13.18
C SER A 137 29.27 -41.55 14.43
N THR A 138 27.96 -41.66 14.64
CA THR A 138 27.37 -42.37 15.78
C THR A 138 26.51 -43.54 15.32
N VAL A 139 27.07 -44.35 14.42
CA VAL A 139 26.72 -45.77 14.26
C VAL A 139 28.04 -46.51 14.04
N MET A 140 28.70 -46.85 15.14
CA MET A 140 29.29 -48.17 15.29
C MET A 140 28.30 -49.02 16.08
#